data_AF-A0A6N8A907-F1
#
_entry.id   AF-A0A6N8A907-F1
#
_cell.length_a   1.000
_cell.length_b   1.000
_cell.length_c   1.000
_cell.angle_alpha   90.00
_cell.angle_beta   90.00
_cell.angle_gamma   90.00
#
_symmetry.space_group_name_H-M   'P 1'
#
loop_
_entity.id
_entity.type
_entity.pdbx_description
1 polymer ?
#
loop_
_entity_poly.entity_id
_entity_poly.type
_entity_poly.pdbx_seq_one_letter_code
_entity_poly.pdbx_strand_id
1 'polypeptide(L)'
;MGTWGPHSFENDTASDLLDQIRGYEQPVDQAEAVRESFGSVFSVADGYLDADEASAAVAGAEIVASALGQPRNGTTAPFDLAASFKFYDDTIGMALAAVTRVTAGESELAELWDETDEADTWRDSITDLTSRLLTAAAAHNLNPNFIPAEPEAHPEHTLRTEVEQVYDDMMSEIERIADSGAGDAQVEVLRHLVRKMNLIHKDITNMRYFVVDSLEALTDRIDGLEKKL
;
A
#
# COMPACT_ATOMS: atom_id res chain seq x y z
N MET A 1 -28.77 -13.97 -6.42
CA MET A 1 -29.20 -12.80 -5.64
C MET A 1 -27.97 -12.44 -4.83
N GLY A 2 -27.27 -11.40 -5.24
CA GLY A 2 -26.07 -10.95 -4.55
C GLY A 2 -26.41 -10.15 -3.30
N THR A 3 -25.42 -9.95 -2.46
CA THR A 3 -25.49 -9.06 -1.31
C THR A 3 -25.47 -7.61 -1.82
N TRP A 4 -26.40 -6.79 -1.34
CA TRP A 4 -26.44 -5.36 -1.65
C TRP A 4 -26.96 -4.59 -0.44
N GLY A 5 -26.08 -3.85 0.20
CA GLY A 5 -26.37 -3.02 1.37
C GLY A 5 -25.40 -1.84 1.45
N PRO A 6 -25.78 -0.76 2.16
CA PRO A 6 -25.11 0.53 2.09
C PRO A 6 -23.76 0.58 2.83
N HIS A 7 -23.33 -0.49 3.50
CA HIS A 7 -22.06 -0.53 4.23
C HIS A 7 -20.96 -1.28 3.46
N SER A 8 -19.71 -0.98 3.81
CA SER A 8 -18.50 -1.37 3.07
C SER A 8 -18.34 -2.87 2.77
N PHE A 9 -18.89 -3.75 3.62
CA PHE A 9 -18.81 -5.21 3.46
C PHE A 9 -20.14 -5.85 3.03
N GLU A 10 -21.16 -5.07 2.68
CA GLU A 10 -22.49 -5.54 2.33
C GLU A 10 -22.67 -5.66 0.80
N ASN A 11 -21.62 -6.11 0.10
CA ASN A 11 -21.67 -6.42 -1.32
C ASN A 11 -20.79 -7.65 -1.64
N ASP A 12 -21.06 -8.30 -2.78
CA ASP A 12 -20.35 -9.53 -3.17
C ASP A 12 -18.88 -9.27 -3.46
N THR A 13 -18.55 -8.15 -4.12
CA THR A 13 -17.17 -7.77 -4.44
C THR A 13 -16.31 -7.55 -3.19
N ALA A 14 -16.88 -6.97 -2.14
CA ALA A 14 -16.24 -6.87 -0.83
C ALA A 14 -16.04 -8.24 -0.18
N SER A 15 -16.98 -9.17 -0.35
CA SER A 15 -16.85 -10.54 0.14
C SER A 15 -15.71 -11.28 -0.57
N ASP A 16 -15.62 -11.14 -1.90
CA ASP A 16 -14.54 -11.71 -2.71
C ASP A 16 -13.17 -11.15 -2.31
N LEU A 17 -13.06 -9.84 -2.06
CA LEU A 17 -11.84 -9.23 -1.55
C LEU A 17 -11.46 -9.77 -0.17
N LEU A 18 -12.42 -9.90 0.75
CA LEU A 18 -12.15 -10.47 2.08
C LEU A 18 -11.64 -11.91 1.99
N ASP A 19 -12.22 -12.72 1.11
CA ASP A 19 -11.80 -14.10 0.89
C ASP A 19 -10.43 -14.19 0.21
N GLN A 20 -10.14 -13.30 -0.74
CA GLN A 20 -8.80 -13.16 -1.33
C GLN A 20 -7.75 -12.84 -0.26
N ILE A 21 -8.01 -11.83 0.59
CA ILE A 21 -7.08 -11.43 1.66
C ILE A 21 -6.85 -12.58 2.65
N ARG A 22 -7.92 -13.31 3.02
CA ARG A 22 -7.82 -14.50 3.89
C ARG A 22 -6.96 -15.62 3.29
N GLY A 23 -6.82 -15.66 1.97
CA GLY A 23 -5.98 -16.62 1.26
C GLY A 23 -4.48 -16.41 1.47
N TYR A 24 -4.04 -15.21 1.87
CA TYR A 24 -2.63 -14.93 2.14
C TYR A 24 -2.25 -15.30 3.57
N GLU A 25 -1.07 -15.90 3.73
CA GLU A 25 -0.55 -16.34 5.02
C GLU A 25 0.12 -15.20 5.81
N GLN A 26 0.79 -14.27 5.13
CA GLN A 26 1.56 -13.21 5.78
C GLN A 26 0.75 -11.90 5.87
N PRO A 27 0.81 -11.17 7.01
CA PRO A 27 0.18 -9.87 7.14
C PRO A 27 0.67 -8.80 6.14
N VAL A 28 1.86 -8.98 5.57
CA VAL A 28 2.39 -8.08 4.54
C VAL A 28 1.64 -8.27 3.22
N ASP A 29 1.51 -9.51 2.75
CA ASP A 29 0.76 -9.86 1.54
C ASP A 29 -0.72 -9.46 1.66
N GLN A 30 -1.30 -9.63 2.85
CA GLN A 30 -2.66 -9.18 3.16
C GLN A 30 -2.80 -7.65 3.04
N ALA A 31 -1.83 -6.90 3.54
CA ALA A 31 -1.82 -5.44 3.45
C ALA A 31 -1.58 -4.96 2.01
N GLU A 32 -0.73 -5.66 1.25
CA GLU A 32 -0.52 -5.39 -0.18
C GLU A 32 -1.79 -5.61 -1.00
N ALA A 33 -2.53 -6.71 -0.77
CA ALA A 33 -3.82 -6.94 -1.41
C ALA A 33 -4.85 -5.83 -1.11
N VAL A 34 -4.84 -5.28 0.11
CA VAL A 34 -5.65 -4.09 0.44
C VAL A 34 -5.19 -2.87 -0.38
N ARG A 35 -3.88 -2.64 -0.50
CA ARG A 35 -3.32 -1.53 -1.29
C ARG A 35 -3.62 -1.66 -2.78
N GLU A 36 -3.58 -2.88 -3.32
CA GLU A 36 -3.93 -3.18 -4.72
C GLU A 36 -5.35 -2.73 -5.05
N SER A 37 -6.31 -2.88 -4.12
CA SER A 37 -7.68 -2.41 -4.32
C SER A 37 -7.77 -0.89 -4.57
N PHE A 38 -6.87 -0.09 -3.98
CA PHE A 38 -6.77 1.34 -4.25
C PHE A 38 -6.04 1.62 -5.56
N GLY A 39 -5.00 0.85 -5.88
CA GLY A 39 -4.25 0.95 -7.13
C GLY A 39 -5.15 0.78 -8.37
N SER A 40 -6.13 -0.13 -8.30
CA SER A 40 -7.13 -0.32 -9.37
C SER A 40 -7.95 0.95 -9.62
N VAL A 41 -8.37 1.67 -8.57
CA VAL A 41 -9.09 2.94 -8.70
C VAL A 41 -8.23 4.02 -9.36
N PHE A 42 -6.95 4.10 -9.00
CA PHE A 42 -6.03 5.11 -9.54
C PHE A 42 -5.60 4.83 -10.99
N SER A 43 -5.67 3.58 -11.42
CA SER A 43 -5.35 3.20 -12.80
C SER A 43 -6.39 3.69 -13.82
N VAL A 44 -7.55 4.18 -13.36
CA VAL A 44 -8.65 4.70 -14.19
C VAL A 44 -8.68 6.23 -14.15
N ALA A 45 -7.58 6.87 -14.61
CA ALA A 45 -7.39 8.32 -14.42
C ALA A 45 -8.39 9.22 -15.17
N ASP A 46 -8.85 8.80 -16.37
CA ASP A 46 -9.78 9.57 -17.22
C ASP A 46 -10.99 8.74 -17.67
N GLY A 47 -11.23 7.61 -16.99
CA GLY A 47 -12.26 6.64 -17.34
C GLY A 47 -13.41 6.61 -16.34
N TYR A 48 -14.51 6.02 -16.79
CA TYR A 48 -15.61 5.67 -15.91
C TYR A 48 -15.15 4.55 -14.96
N LEU A 49 -15.24 4.79 -13.64
CA LEU A 49 -14.84 3.81 -12.62
C LEU A 49 -15.96 2.79 -12.43
N ASP A 50 -15.65 1.52 -12.68
CA ASP A 50 -16.58 0.39 -12.56
C ASP A 50 -16.90 0.09 -11.08
N ALA A 51 -18.11 -0.44 -10.86
CA ALA A 51 -18.66 -0.66 -9.54
C ALA A 51 -17.85 -1.68 -8.73
N ASP A 52 -17.18 -2.64 -9.38
CA ASP A 52 -16.39 -3.66 -8.70
C ASP A 52 -15.11 -3.08 -8.11
N GLU A 53 -14.32 -2.33 -8.88
CA GLU A 53 -13.13 -1.65 -8.37
C GLU A 53 -13.49 -0.63 -7.28
N ALA A 54 -14.59 0.10 -7.46
CA ALA A 54 -15.08 1.05 -6.47
C ALA A 54 -15.49 0.36 -5.17
N SER A 55 -16.20 -0.77 -5.25
CA SER A 55 -16.66 -1.54 -4.09
C SER A 55 -15.48 -2.16 -3.33
N ALA A 56 -14.51 -2.71 -4.06
CA ALA A 56 -13.28 -3.25 -3.49
C ALA A 56 -12.49 -2.16 -2.74
N ALA A 57 -12.36 -0.96 -3.31
CA ALA A 57 -11.67 0.14 -2.65
C ALA A 57 -12.39 0.64 -1.39
N VAL A 58 -13.72 0.72 -1.38
CA VAL A 58 -14.48 1.07 -0.16
C VAL A 58 -14.29 0.01 0.93
N ALA A 59 -14.31 -1.28 0.56
CA ALA A 59 -14.02 -2.37 1.50
C ALA A 59 -12.57 -2.31 2.03
N GLY A 60 -11.58 -2.06 1.16
CA GLY A 60 -10.18 -1.86 1.54
C GLY A 60 -10.01 -0.70 2.53
N ALA A 61 -10.70 0.42 2.29
CA ALA A 61 -10.69 1.58 3.17
C ALA A 61 -11.27 1.26 4.56
N GLU A 62 -12.34 0.46 4.63
CA GLU A 62 -12.90 -0.02 5.90
C GLU A 62 -11.93 -0.92 6.67
N ILE A 63 -11.16 -1.76 5.96
CA ILE A 63 -10.11 -2.59 6.56
C ILE A 63 -9.02 -1.71 7.17
N VAL A 64 -8.55 -0.67 6.45
CA VAL A 64 -7.54 0.27 6.95
C VAL A 64 -8.02 1.00 8.20
N ALA A 65 -9.22 1.58 8.16
CA ALA A 65 -9.80 2.28 9.31
C ALA A 65 -9.92 1.35 10.52
N SER A 66 -10.44 0.14 10.31
CA SER A 66 -10.64 -0.85 11.37
C SER A 66 -9.32 -1.34 11.96
N ALA A 67 -8.34 -1.70 11.14
CA ALA A 67 -7.03 -2.18 11.58
C ALA A 67 -6.27 -1.11 12.37
N LEU A 68 -6.45 0.18 12.04
CA LEU A 68 -5.88 1.30 12.77
C LEU A 68 -6.69 1.75 13.99
N GLY A 69 -7.67 0.93 14.41
CA GLY A 69 -8.41 1.13 15.66
C GLY A 69 -9.63 2.03 15.55
N GLN A 70 -10.13 2.28 14.33
CA GLN A 70 -11.36 3.02 14.06
C GLN A 70 -12.39 2.14 13.31
N PRO A 71 -12.81 0.98 13.84
CA PRO A 71 -13.84 0.16 13.21
C PRO A 71 -15.19 0.87 13.27
N ARG A 72 -16.10 0.50 12.36
CA ARG A 72 -17.51 0.92 12.45
C ARG A 72 -18.10 0.46 13.79
N ASN A 73 -19.02 1.23 14.34
CA ASN A 73 -19.67 0.87 15.60
C ASN A 73 -20.26 -0.56 15.55
N GLY A 74 -19.90 -1.38 16.54
CA GLY A 74 -20.36 -2.76 16.66
C GLY A 74 -19.66 -3.76 15.74
N THR A 75 -18.64 -3.35 14.99
CA THR A 75 -17.79 -4.25 14.19
C THR A 75 -16.40 -4.41 14.81
N THR A 76 -15.68 -5.44 14.36
CA THR A 76 -14.29 -5.70 14.71
C THR A 76 -13.44 -5.67 13.45
N ALA A 77 -12.16 -5.31 13.58
CA ALA A 77 -11.24 -5.39 12.46
C ALA A 77 -11.18 -6.83 11.90
N PRO A 78 -11.37 -7.01 10.59
CA PRO A 78 -11.33 -8.36 10.00
C PRO A 78 -9.92 -8.95 9.96
N PHE A 79 -8.90 -8.09 9.99
CA PHE A 79 -7.48 -8.45 9.94
C PHE A 79 -6.65 -7.59 10.90
N ASP A 80 -5.60 -8.16 11.47
CA ASP A 80 -4.63 -7.44 12.32
C ASP A 80 -3.47 -6.91 11.46
N LEU A 81 -3.72 -5.79 10.77
CA LEU A 81 -2.79 -5.17 9.82
C LEU A 81 -2.23 -3.83 10.32
N ALA A 82 -2.42 -3.51 11.60
CA ALA A 82 -2.04 -2.23 12.17
C ALA A 82 -0.54 -1.95 12.03
N ALA A 83 0.30 -2.97 12.17
CA ALA A 83 1.75 -2.85 11.99
C ALA A 83 2.10 -2.60 10.53
N SER A 84 1.51 -3.35 9.59
CA SER A 84 1.73 -3.19 8.15
C SER A 84 1.32 -1.80 7.66
N PHE A 85 0.16 -1.28 8.06
CA PHE A 85 -0.29 0.05 7.65
C PHE A 85 0.43 1.21 8.33
N LYS A 86 1.19 0.96 9.41
CA LYS A 86 2.13 1.95 9.98
C LYS A 86 3.49 1.92 9.28
N PHE A 87 3.86 0.77 8.71
CA PHE A 87 5.04 0.63 7.87
C PHE A 87 4.79 1.28 6.49
N TYR A 88 3.69 0.93 5.84
CA TYR A 88 3.21 1.58 4.62
C TYR A 88 2.40 2.84 4.95
N ASP A 89 3.10 3.89 5.39
CA ASP A 89 2.51 5.10 5.98
C ASP A 89 1.63 5.94 5.04
N ASP A 90 1.73 5.69 3.73
CA ASP A 90 0.91 6.25 2.66
C ASP A 90 -0.45 5.54 2.48
N THR A 91 -0.63 4.33 3.03
CA THR A 91 -1.85 3.51 2.84
C THR A 91 -3.12 4.26 3.24
N ILE A 92 -3.07 5.04 4.32
CA ILE A 92 -4.22 5.81 4.78
C ILE A 92 -4.57 6.95 3.83
N GLY A 93 -3.57 7.58 3.24
CA GLY A 93 -3.74 8.60 2.22
C GLY A 93 -4.32 7.97 0.95
N MET A 94 -3.82 6.79 0.54
CA MET A 94 -4.39 6.03 -0.58
C MET A 94 -5.87 5.71 -0.34
N ALA A 95 -6.24 5.22 0.85
CA ALA A 95 -7.63 4.94 1.19
C ALA A 95 -8.52 6.19 1.07
N LEU A 96 -8.06 7.34 1.58
CA LEU A 96 -8.78 8.61 1.49
C LEU A 96 -8.94 9.09 0.04
N ALA A 97 -7.88 9.00 -0.75
CA ALA A 97 -7.90 9.38 -2.17
C ALA A 97 -8.84 8.46 -2.98
N ALA A 98 -8.82 7.15 -2.71
CA ALA A 98 -9.68 6.18 -3.38
C ALA A 98 -11.16 6.41 -3.06
N VAL A 99 -11.52 6.57 -1.78
CA VAL A 99 -12.91 6.88 -1.37
C VAL A 99 -13.38 8.20 -1.99
N THR A 100 -12.52 9.22 -2.05
CA THR A 100 -12.83 10.48 -2.72
C THR A 100 -13.15 10.27 -4.20
N ARG A 101 -12.34 9.47 -4.92
CA ARG A 101 -12.55 9.14 -6.33
C ARG A 101 -13.81 8.32 -6.58
N VAL A 102 -14.16 7.40 -5.68
CA VAL A 102 -15.39 6.60 -5.75
C VAL A 102 -16.64 7.47 -5.62
N THR A 103 -16.60 8.52 -4.79
CA THR A 103 -17.76 9.42 -4.61
C THR A 103 -17.84 10.57 -5.62
N ALA A 104 -16.89 10.68 -6.53
CA ALA A 104 -16.87 11.71 -7.56
C ALA A 104 -17.86 11.39 -8.70
N GLY A 105 -18.12 12.36 -9.59
CA GLY A 105 -18.77 12.06 -10.87
C GLY A 105 -17.85 11.18 -11.71
N GLU A 106 -18.40 10.22 -12.47
CA GLU A 106 -17.66 9.14 -13.16
C GLU A 106 -17.33 7.92 -12.29
N SER A 107 -18.27 7.50 -11.43
CA SER A 107 -18.24 6.21 -10.74
C SER A 107 -19.58 5.50 -10.88
N GLU A 108 -19.55 4.28 -11.41
CA GLU A 108 -20.71 3.41 -11.53
C GLU A 108 -21.32 3.10 -10.17
N LEU A 109 -20.50 2.82 -9.15
CA LEU A 109 -21.00 2.55 -7.80
C LEU A 109 -21.82 3.73 -7.25
N ALA A 110 -21.34 4.96 -7.44
CA ALA A 110 -22.07 6.15 -7.00
C ALA A 110 -23.38 6.33 -7.77
N GLU A 111 -23.38 6.11 -9.08
CA GLU A 111 -24.58 6.18 -9.92
C GLU A 111 -25.60 5.10 -9.53
N LEU A 112 -25.15 3.87 -9.31
CA LEU A 112 -26.01 2.76 -8.86
C LEU A 112 -26.70 3.08 -7.53
N TRP A 113 -25.98 3.66 -6.56
CA TRP A 113 -26.59 4.08 -5.29
C TRP A 113 -27.56 5.25 -5.46
N ASP A 114 -27.24 6.21 -6.33
CA ASP A 114 -28.09 7.37 -6.62
C ASP A 114 -29.44 7.02 -7.23
N GLU A 115 -29.53 5.86 -7.88
CA GLU A 115 -30.77 5.32 -8.42
C GLU A 115 -31.64 4.60 -7.36
N THR A 116 -31.17 4.47 -6.11
CA THR A 116 -31.89 3.80 -5.01
C THR A 116 -32.49 4.77 -4.00
N ASP A 117 -33.47 4.30 -3.23
CA ASP A 117 -34.02 5.02 -2.06
C ASP A 117 -33.03 5.09 -0.87
N GLU A 118 -31.89 4.40 -0.94
CA GLU A 118 -30.87 4.32 0.11
C GLU A 118 -29.60 5.14 -0.20
N ALA A 119 -29.64 5.99 -1.25
CA ALA A 119 -28.52 6.84 -1.66
C ALA A 119 -27.93 7.67 -0.51
N ASP A 120 -28.80 8.29 0.30
CA ASP A 120 -28.39 9.08 1.46
C ASP A 120 -27.70 8.21 2.53
N THR A 121 -28.24 7.00 2.78
CA THR A 121 -27.66 6.05 3.74
C THR A 121 -26.25 5.60 3.31
N TRP A 122 -26.05 5.33 2.03
CA TRP A 122 -24.72 4.98 1.50
C TRP A 122 -23.76 6.17 1.58
N ARG A 123 -24.17 7.38 1.22
CA ARG A 123 -23.32 8.58 1.35
C ARG A 123 -22.93 8.89 2.79
N ASP A 124 -23.86 8.70 3.73
CA ASP A 124 -23.58 8.85 5.15
C ASP A 124 -22.58 7.80 5.63
N SER A 125 -22.66 6.56 5.13
CA SER A 125 -21.71 5.49 5.47
C SER A 125 -20.30 5.80 4.95
N ILE A 126 -20.18 6.35 3.74
CA ILE A 126 -18.89 6.80 3.19
C ILE A 126 -18.34 7.99 3.99
N THR A 127 -19.18 8.95 4.37
CA THR A 127 -18.77 10.11 5.18
C THR A 127 -18.27 9.70 6.57
N ASP A 128 -18.94 8.74 7.20
CA ASP A 128 -18.49 8.12 8.45
C ASP A 128 -17.13 7.43 8.29
N LEU A 129 -16.95 6.63 7.23
CA LEU A 129 -15.69 5.96 6.92
C LEU A 129 -14.55 6.97 6.71
N THR A 130 -14.76 8.02 5.92
CA THR A 130 -13.76 9.10 5.73
C THR A 130 -13.38 9.76 7.05
N SER A 131 -14.36 10.01 7.93
CA SER A 131 -14.10 10.60 9.26
C SER A 131 -13.29 9.68 10.16
N ARG A 132 -13.55 8.37 10.11
CA ARG A 132 -12.78 7.35 10.84
C ARG A 132 -11.35 7.22 10.33
N LEU A 133 -11.14 7.28 9.01
CA LEU A 133 -9.80 7.33 8.41
C LEU A 133 -9.02 8.57 8.86
N LEU A 134 -9.61 9.75 8.83
CA LEU A 134 -8.96 10.98 9.31
C LEU A 134 -8.60 10.90 10.80
N THR A 135 -9.48 10.30 11.61
CA THR A 135 -9.22 10.07 13.04
C THR A 135 -8.06 9.09 13.25
N ALA A 136 -8.00 8.00 12.47
CA ALA A 136 -6.90 7.04 12.50
C ALA A 136 -5.56 7.69 12.07
N ALA A 137 -5.57 8.51 11.02
CA ALA A 137 -4.39 9.24 10.55
C ALA A 137 -3.82 10.12 11.65
N ALA A 138 -4.68 10.91 12.31
CA ALA A 138 -4.29 11.76 13.42
C ALA A 138 -3.77 10.96 14.63
N ALA A 139 -4.40 9.82 14.95
CA ALA A 139 -4.01 8.99 16.10
C ALA A 139 -2.62 8.34 15.94
N HIS A 140 -2.21 8.04 14.71
CA HIS A 140 -0.94 7.38 14.41
C HIS A 140 0.10 8.27 13.71
N ASN A 141 -0.16 9.58 13.57
CA ASN A 141 0.69 10.55 12.85
C ASN A 141 1.00 10.16 11.40
N LEU A 142 0.03 9.57 10.71
CA LEU A 142 0.15 9.18 9.30
C LEU A 142 -0.28 10.33 8.38
N ASN A 143 0.28 10.40 7.17
CA ASN A 143 -0.06 11.44 6.21
C ASN A 143 -1.39 11.12 5.49
N PRO A 144 -2.45 11.92 5.67
CA PRO A 144 -3.73 11.69 4.99
C PRO A 144 -3.74 12.13 3.53
N ASN A 145 -2.72 12.88 3.09
CA ASN A 145 -2.64 13.40 1.73
C ASN A 145 -1.82 12.45 0.87
N PHE A 146 -2.51 11.78 -0.05
CA PHE A 146 -1.91 11.02 -1.13
C PHE A 146 -2.33 11.62 -2.46
N ILE A 147 -1.37 11.78 -3.36
CA ILE A 147 -1.62 12.21 -4.73
C ILE A 147 -1.23 11.01 -5.59
N PRO A 148 -2.20 10.32 -6.23
CA PRO A 148 -1.88 9.26 -7.18
C PRO A 148 -0.94 9.80 -8.25
N ALA A 149 0.05 9.01 -8.64
CA ALA A 149 0.87 9.36 -9.79
C ALA A 149 -0.06 9.51 -11.01
N GLU A 150 0.12 10.57 -11.81
CA GLU A 150 -0.53 10.62 -13.11
C GLU A 150 -0.09 9.37 -13.90
N PRO A 151 -0.97 8.74 -14.69
CA PRO A 151 -0.56 7.64 -15.56
C PRO A 151 0.44 8.19 -16.58
N GLU A 152 1.73 8.12 -16.25
CA GLU A 152 2.79 8.64 -17.09
C GLU A 152 2.86 7.84 -18.39
N ALA A 153 3.07 8.54 -19.50
CA ALA A 153 3.20 7.96 -20.83
C ALA A 153 4.41 7.01 -21.01
N HIS A 154 5.22 6.78 -19.98
CA HIS A 154 6.52 6.10 -20.05
C HIS A 154 6.77 5.10 -18.89
N PRO A 155 6.22 3.88 -18.96
CA PRO A 155 6.28 2.87 -17.89
C PRO A 155 7.70 2.44 -17.46
N GLU A 156 8.72 2.67 -18.29
CA GLU A 156 10.12 2.31 -17.99
C GLU A 156 10.75 3.20 -16.90
N HIS A 157 10.30 4.45 -16.76
CA HIS A 157 10.79 5.35 -15.71
C HIS A 157 10.16 5.04 -14.34
N THR A 158 8.91 4.57 -14.35
CA THR A 158 8.17 4.14 -13.15
C THR A 158 8.81 2.91 -12.52
N LEU A 159 9.09 1.86 -13.32
CA LEU A 159 9.73 0.64 -12.83
C LEU A 159 11.09 0.91 -12.17
N ARG A 160 11.87 1.85 -12.72
CA ARG A 160 13.15 2.22 -12.12
C ARG A 160 12.96 2.87 -10.75
N THR A 161 12.01 3.79 -10.65
CA THR A 161 11.73 4.54 -9.41
C THR A 161 11.14 3.63 -8.34
N GLU A 162 10.23 2.73 -8.72
CA GLU A 162 9.67 1.71 -7.83
C GLU A 162 10.74 0.74 -7.32
N VAL A 163 11.65 0.28 -8.18
CA VAL A 163 12.77 -0.59 -7.78
C VAL A 163 13.73 0.15 -6.83
N GLU A 164 14.02 1.43 -7.07
CA GLU A 164 14.84 2.25 -6.17
C GLU A 164 14.14 2.47 -4.81
N GLN A 165 12.82 2.67 -4.78
CA GLN A 165 12.05 2.81 -3.53
C GLN A 165 12.00 1.51 -2.73
N VAL A 166 11.68 0.37 -3.37
CA VAL A 166 11.68 -0.96 -2.71
C VAL A 166 13.06 -1.28 -2.15
N TYR A 167 14.12 -0.87 -2.84
CA TYR A 167 15.48 -1.01 -2.36
C TYR A 167 15.71 -0.21 -1.07
N ASP A 168 15.33 1.07 -1.04
CA ASP A 168 15.50 1.94 0.13
C ASP A 168 14.66 1.49 1.33
N ASP A 169 13.43 1.02 1.09
CA ASP A 169 12.54 0.50 2.14
C ASP A 169 13.11 -0.78 2.77
N MET A 170 13.56 -1.72 1.94
CA MET A 170 14.22 -2.95 2.40
C MET A 170 15.48 -2.63 3.21
N MET A 171 16.30 -1.68 2.75
CA MET A 171 17.50 -1.26 3.45
C MET A 171 17.18 -0.65 4.81
N SER A 172 16.20 0.26 4.86
CA SER A 172 15.77 0.93 6.09
C SER A 172 15.23 -0.07 7.12
N GLU A 173 14.43 -1.04 6.67
CA GLU A 173 13.86 -2.04 7.55
C GLU A 173 14.91 -3.02 8.07
N ILE A 174 15.87 -3.42 7.23
CA ILE A 174 16.96 -4.29 7.71
C ILE A 174 17.86 -3.54 8.70
N GLU A 175 18.13 -2.24 8.49
CA GLU A 175 18.85 -1.42 9.48
C GLU A 175 18.09 -1.32 10.80
N ARG A 176 16.76 -1.11 10.75
CA ARG A 176 15.88 -1.11 11.94
C ARG A 176 15.94 -2.43 12.71
N ILE A 177 15.81 -3.55 11.99
CA ILE A 177 15.93 -4.89 12.59
C ILE A 177 17.33 -5.07 13.18
N ALA A 178 18.37 -4.66 12.48
CA ALA A 178 19.74 -4.80 12.94
C ALA A 178 20.06 -3.99 14.19
N ASP A 179 19.52 -2.79 14.29
CA ASP A 179 19.64 -1.95 15.48
C ASP A 179 18.87 -2.53 16.67
N SER A 180 17.71 -3.14 16.43
CA SER A 180 16.91 -3.80 17.46
C SER A 180 17.54 -5.09 18.01
N GLY A 181 18.39 -5.77 17.22
CA GLY A 181 19.06 -7.03 17.55
C GLY A 181 20.56 -6.91 17.83
N ALA A 182 21.06 -5.71 18.14
CA ALA A 182 22.48 -5.44 18.30
C ALA A 182 23.17 -6.38 19.32
N GLY A 183 24.25 -7.05 18.88
CA GLY A 183 25.01 -8.01 19.68
C GLY A 183 24.76 -9.48 19.33
N ASP A 184 23.73 -9.78 18.53
CA ASP A 184 23.55 -11.10 17.93
C ASP A 184 24.47 -11.26 16.69
N ALA A 185 25.17 -12.38 16.61
CA ALA A 185 26.11 -12.67 15.52
C ALA A 185 25.40 -12.77 14.16
N GLN A 186 24.17 -13.27 14.10
CA GLN A 186 23.37 -13.35 12.87
C GLN A 186 22.92 -11.96 12.41
N VAL A 187 22.61 -11.08 13.36
CA VAL A 187 22.21 -9.70 13.09
C VAL A 187 23.38 -8.86 12.57
N GLU A 188 24.59 -9.06 13.10
CA GLU A 188 25.77 -8.34 12.62
C GLU A 188 26.21 -8.82 11.23
N VAL A 189 26.01 -10.10 10.91
CA VAL A 189 26.19 -10.64 9.54
C VAL A 189 25.19 -10.02 8.57
N LEU A 190 23.91 -9.91 8.97
CA LEU A 190 22.89 -9.22 8.16
C LEU A 190 23.27 -7.76 7.92
N ARG A 191 23.65 -7.02 8.97
CA ARG A 191 24.12 -5.63 8.87
C ARG A 191 25.30 -5.47 7.89
N HIS A 192 26.24 -6.42 7.89
CA HIS A 192 27.35 -6.42 6.95
C HIS A 192 26.90 -6.65 5.50
N LEU A 193 26.04 -7.63 5.25
CA LEU A 193 25.51 -7.93 3.90
C LEU A 193 24.71 -6.76 3.31
N VAL A 194 23.93 -6.09 4.16
CA VAL A 194 23.11 -4.91 3.83
C VAL A 194 23.98 -3.74 3.40
N ARG A 195 25.05 -3.44 4.16
CA ARG A 195 26.04 -2.43 3.76
C ARG A 195 26.69 -2.75 2.42
N LYS A 196 27.06 -4.02 2.19
CA LYS A 196 27.65 -4.46 0.93
C LYS A 196 26.68 -4.29 -0.24
N MET A 197 25.39 -4.61 -0.03
CA MET A 197 24.33 -4.40 -1.00
C MET A 197 24.14 -2.90 -1.33
N ASN A 198 24.24 -2.00 -0.33
CA ASN A 198 24.12 -0.55 -0.53
C ASN A 198 25.28 0.02 -1.34
N LEU A 199 26.49 -0.48 -1.10
CA LEU A 199 27.64 -0.13 -1.91
C LEU A 199 27.48 -0.61 -3.37
N ILE A 200 26.90 -1.80 -3.59
CA ILE A 200 26.58 -2.32 -4.92
C ILE A 200 25.57 -1.41 -5.61
N HIS A 201 24.44 -1.15 -4.97
CA HIS A 201 23.37 -0.33 -5.55
C HIS A 201 23.88 1.08 -5.87
N LYS A 202 24.61 1.71 -4.95
CA LYS A 202 25.22 3.02 -5.17
C LYS A 202 26.25 3.03 -6.31
N ASP A 203 27.05 1.99 -6.48
CA ASP A 203 27.99 1.89 -7.60
C ASP A 203 27.24 1.69 -8.93
N ILE A 204 26.20 0.86 -8.96
CA ILE A 204 25.33 0.62 -10.13
C ILE A 204 24.59 1.90 -10.55
N THR A 205 23.93 2.57 -9.61
CA THR A 205 23.09 3.77 -9.88
C THR A 205 23.92 4.97 -10.31
N ASN A 206 25.17 5.11 -9.82
CA ASN A 206 26.09 6.16 -10.26
C ASN A 206 26.72 5.89 -11.64
N MET A 207 26.58 4.68 -12.18
CA MET A 207 27.15 4.30 -13.47
C MET A 207 26.05 4.14 -14.52
N ARG A 208 25.76 5.22 -15.25
CA ARG A 208 25.07 5.16 -16.55
C ARG A 208 25.87 4.24 -17.49
N TYR A 209 25.47 2.98 -17.58
CA TYR A 209 25.96 1.87 -18.44
C TYR A 209 27.29 1.19 -18.02
N PHE A 210 27.25 -0.07 -17.57
CA PHE A 210 27.50 -1.28 -18.41
C PHE A 210 27.41 -2.61 -17.64
N VAL A 211 27.25 -3.69 -18.41
CA VAL A 211 27.28 -5.12 -18.05
C VAL A 211 28.60 -5.49 -17.37
N VAL A 212 28.53 -6.14 -16.21
CA VAL A 212 29.67 -6.80 -15.58
C VAL A 212 29.70 -8.25 -16.08
N ASP A 213 30.85 -8.73 -16.56
CA ASP A 213 30.98 -10.08 -17.13
C ASP A 213 30.75 -11.20 -16.08
N SER A 214 30.85 -10.89 -14.78
CA SER A 214 30.54 -11.81 -13.68
C SER A 214 30.30 -11.13 -12.33
N LEU A 215 29.64 -11.86 -11.42
CA LEU A 215 29.40 -11.47 -10.02
C LEU A 215 30.70 -11.32 -9.20
N GLU A 216 31.75 -12.06 -9.57
CA GLU A 216 33.06 -12.05 -8.91
C GLU A 216 33.80 -10.72 -9.16
N ALA A 217 33.76 -10.20 -10.39
CA ALA A 217 34.34 -8.92 -10.74
C ALA A 217 33.64 -7.73 -10.04
N LEU A 218 32.34 -7.84 -9.82
CA LEU A 218 31.58 -6.88 -9.01
C LEU A 218 32.04 -6.93 -7.54
N THR A 219 32.17 -8.15 -6.99
CA THR A 219 32.56 -8.42 -5.59
C THR A 219 33.93 -7.83 -5.23
N ASP A 220 34.97 -8.13 -6.04
CA ASP A 220 36.33 -7.63 -5.80
C ASP A 220 36.42 -6.10 -5.80
N ARG A 221 35.58 -5.45 -6.62
CA ARG A 221 35.55 -4.01 -6.75
C ARG A 221 34.92 -3.34 -5.53
N ILE A 222 33.84 -3.91 -4.98
CA ILE A 222 33.20 -3.42 -3.74
C ILE A 222 34.16 -3.56 -2.57
N ASP A 223 34.85 -4.70 -2.45
CA ASP A 223 35.84 -4.93 -1.40
C ASP A 223 37.01 -3.91 -1.49
N GLY A 224 37.27 -3.36 -2.68
CA GLY A 224 38.21 -2.26 -2.90
C GLY A 224 37.68 -0.87 -2.53
N LEU A 225 36.36 -0.64 -2.59
CA LEU A 225 35.71 0.58 -2.13
C LEU A 225 35.59 0.63 -0.60
N GLU A 226 35.29 -0.49 0.04
CA GLU A 226 35.23 -0.60 1.51
C GLU A 226 36.57 -0.25 2.17
N LYS A 227 37.70 -0.64 1.57
CA LYS A 227 39.06 -0.33 2.08
C LYS A 227 39.44 1.15 2.01
N LYS A 228 38.66 1.98 1.31
CA LYS A 228 38.93 3.42 1.12
C LYS A 228 38.11 4.32 2.05
N LEU A 229 37.16 3.76 2.78
CA LEU A 229 36.38 4.42 3.85
C LEU A 229 37.03 4.16 5.21
#